data_AF-A0A2S9FBJ8-F1
#
_entry.id   AF-A0A2S9FBJ8-F1
#
_cell.length_a   1.000
_cell.length_b   1.000
_cell.length_c   1.000
_cell.angle_alpha   90.00
_cell.angle_beta   90.00
_cell.angle_gamma   90.00
#
_symmetry.space_group_name_H-M   'P 1'
#
loop_
_entity.id
_entity.type
_entity.pdbx_description
1 polymer ?
#
loop_
_entity_poly.entity_id
_entity_poly.type
_entity_poly.pdbx_seq_one_letter_code
_entity_poly.pdbx_strand_id
1 'polypeptide(L)'
;GSAWAGLTKQQDVLVGAWDDGDFIQVTARVLAMVAIVIPVAGVLYMLGRLARRSVAGAWKGTAGKPAMRLLAATAGVAVMGGIAYAWWPHEANYRPIQPWERGTIGDIVYALQSDRMSAPVRRVSDVDPVASTRMVAGDEGAMQAVWDTRTPMPTQQKPQLALVLRPVSQSLTTAAGGAAGASSASADGWVFPVDKPLKRGPGDNQVLAINTTNGTAMYEAAFAMVWVTDDSDAMNVNEAQAYASCISCTAVAVAYQVVFVVDNDDADDNVVAPQNLAGALNSDCVNCLTYALARQLFITLDEPLSDNAMRELDGVWREMATFEREIEAGMLSREEIETRLEGYTQQMVEIVRADQPEAVASTAGTSTAPTTTTTSTTATTTSSAPTSSV
;
A
#
# COMPACT_ATOMS: atom_id res chain seq x y z
N GLY A 1 2.63 -19.00 15.58
CA GLY A 1 1.75 -19.36 16.71
C GLY A 1 0.77 -20.41 16.25
N SER A 2 0.49 -21.44 17.04
CA SER A 2 -0.50 -22.46 16.66
C SER A 2 -1.91 -21.90 16.73
N ALA A 3 -2.82 -22.37 15.87
CA ALA A 3 -4.21 -21.93 15.80
C ALA A 3 -4.96 -21.98 17.16
N TRP A 4 -4.52 -22.87 18.05
CA TRP A 4 -5.03 -23.01 19.42
C TRP A 4 -4.71 -21.82 20.33
N ALA A 5 -3.54 -21.19 20.17
CA ALA A 5 -3.17 -19.98 20.92
C ALA A 5 -3.95 -18.74 20.45
N GLY A 6 -4.45 -18.75 19.21
CA GLY A 6 -5.33 -17.68 18.69
C GLY A 6 -6.75 -17.76 19.24
N LEU A 7 -7.26 -18.98 19.49
CA LEU A 7 -8.63 -19.20 19.95
C LEU A 7 -8.85 -18.72 21.40
N THR A 8 -7.87 -18.93 22.28
CA THR A 8 -7.91 -18.46 23.67
C THR A 8 -7.83 -16.94 23.74
N LYS A 9 -7.02 -16.33 22.87
CA LYS A 9 -6.84 -14.88 22.81
C LYS A 9 -8.09 -14.14 22.28
N GLN A 10 -8.88 -14.80 21.43
CA GLN A 10 -10.15 -14.26 20.95
C GLN A 10 -11.26 -14.31 22.02
N GLN A 11 -11.21 -15.25 22.97
CA GLN A 11 -12.16 -15.28 24.08
C GLN A 11 -11.95 -14.12 25.06
N ASP A 12 -10.71 -13.79 25.41
CA ASP A 12 -10.42 -12.69 26.34
C ASP A 12 -10.85 -11.31 25.79
N VAL A 13 -10.71 -11.11 24.48
CA VAL A 13 -11.10 -9.85 23.80
C VAL A 13 -12.63 -9.75 23.62
N LEU A 14 -13.33 -10.88 23.53
CA LEU A 14 -14.79 -10.90 23.42
C LEU A 14 -15.48 -10.51 24.73
N VAL A 15 -14.86 -10.82 25.88
CA VAL A 15 -15.38 -10.45 27.20
C VAL A 15 -15.19 -8.95 27.46
N GLY A 16 -14.10 -8.35 27.00
CA GLY A 16 -13.87 -6.90 27.13
C GLY A 16 -14.79 -6.03 26.27
N ALA A 17 -15.19 -6.50 25.08
CA ALA A 17 -16.05 -5.72 24.17
C ALA A 17 -17.54 -5.66 24.59
N TRP A 18 -17.93 -6.40 25.62
CA TRP A 18 -19.31 -6.39 26.14
C TRP A 18 -19.56 -5.22 27.12
N ASP A 19 -18.50 -4.59 27.64
CA ASP A 19 -18.61 -3.45 28.59
C ASP A 19 -18.81 -2.09 27.89
N ASP A 20 -18.48 -1.94 26.59
CA ASP A 20 -18.46 -0.65 25.88
C ASP A 20 -19.76 -0.28 25.12
N GLY A 21 -20.79 -1.13 25.13
CA GLY A 21 -22.14 -0.76 24.64
C GLY A 21 -22.31 -0.51 23.13
N ASP A 22 -21.35 -0.89 22.27
CA ASP A 22 -21.48 -0.77 20.81
C ASP A 22 -22.20 -1.98 20.18
N PHE A 23 -23.53 -1.89 20.07
CA PHE A 23 -24.39 -2.93 19.51
C PHE A 23 -24.11 -3.25 18.03
N ILE A 24 -23.56 -2.31 17.26
CA ILE A 24 -23.28 -2.51 15.83
C ILE A 24 -22.05 -3.39 15.66
N GLN A 25 -21.00 -3.12 16.44
CA GLN A 25 -19.77 -3.91 16.41
C GLN A 25 -19.97 -5.34 16.95
N VAL A 26 -20.82 -5.51 17.96
CA VAL A 26 -21.22 -6.84 18.47
C VAL A 26 -21.94 -7.63 17.38
N THR A 27 -22.88 -7.01 16.66
CA THR A 27 -23.65 -7.69 15.61
C THR A 27 -22.76 -8.14 14.44
N ALA A 28 -21.83 -7.29 13.98
CA ALA A 28 -20.88 -7.63 12.93
C ALA A 28 -19.96 -8.81 13.32
N ARG A 29 -19.52 -8.85 14.59
CA ARG A 29 -18.64 -9.92 15.10
C ARG A 29 -19.39 -11.23 15.33
N VAL A 30 -20.65 -11.19 15.75
CA VAL A 30 -21.51 -12.38 15.82
C VAL A 30 -21.75 -12.95 14.43
N LEU A 31 -22.02 -12.12 13.43
CA LEU A 31 -22.13 -12.56 12.04
C LEU A 31 -20.83 -13.20 11.53
N ALA A 32 -19.66 -12.62 11.85
CA ALA A 32 -18.37 -13.20 11.50
C ALA A 32 -18.12 -14.56 12.17
N MET A 33 -18.49 -14.72 13.46
CA MET A 33 -18.42 -16.02 14.14
C MET A 33 -19.34 -17.05 13.49
N VAL A 34 -20.59 -16.69 13.18
CA VAL A 34 -21.54 -17.56 12.50
C VAL A 34 -21.01 -17.97 11.12
N ALA A 35 -20.39 -17.04 10.38
CA ALA A 35 -19.80 -17.30 9.08
C ALA A 35 -18.64 -18.32 9.13
N ILE A 36 -17.93 -18.44 10.26
CA ILE A 36 -16.87 -19.45 10.45
C ILE A 36 -17.44 -20.77 10.97
N VAL A 37 -18.42 -20.72 11.89
CA VAL A 37 -19.00 -21.92 12.50
C VAL A 37 -19.79 -22.74 11.49
N ILE A 38 -20.51 -22.11 10.56
CA ILE A 38 -21.33 -22.81 9.56
C ILE A 38 -20.48 -23.74 8.67
N PRO A 39 -19.37 -23.28 8.03
CA PRO A 39 -18.50 -24.17 7.25
C PRO A 39 -17.89 -25.30 8.07
N VAL A 40 -17.42 -25.02 9.29
CA VAL A 40 -16.82 -26.03 10.17
C VAL A 40 -17.85 -27.09 10.55
N ALA A 41 -19.06 -26.68 10.95
CA ALA A 41 -20.15 -27.59 11.25
C ALA A 41 -20.59 -28.40 10.01
N GLY A 42 -20.60 -27.78 8.83
CA GLY A 42 -20.89 -28.43 7.56
C GLY A 42 -19.88 -29.53 7.22
N VAL A 43 -18.58 -29.25 7.38
CA VAL A 43 -17.51 -30.24 7.17
C VAL A 43 -17.63 -31.39 8.18
N LEU A 44 -17.85 -31.09 9.46
CA LEU A 44 -18.04 -32.11 10.50
C LEU A 44 -19.27 -32.98 10.23
N TYR A 45 -20.38 -32.38 9.80
CA TYR A 45 -21.60 -33.11 9.44
C TYR A 45 -21.37 -34.02 8.23
N MET A 46 -20.71 -33.51 7.17
CA MET A 46 -20.41 -34.30 5.97
C MET A 46 -19.47 -35.47 6.28
N LEU A 47 -18.43 -35.25 7.07
CA LEU A 47 -17.52 -36.30 7.54
C LEU A 47 -18.25 -37.36 8.37
N GLY A 48 -19.07 -36.93 9.33
CA GLY A 48 -19.86 -37.84 10.16
C GLY A 48 -20.87 -38.65 9.34
N ARG A 49 -21.52 -38.02 8.36
CA ARG A 49 -22.45 -38.68 7.43
C ARG A 49 -21.73 -39.70 6.56
N LEU A 50 -20.58 -39.35 5.99
CA LEU A 50 -19.78 -40.25 5.17
C LEU A 50 -19.30 -41.45 5.99
N ALA A 51 -18.78 -41.22 7.19
CA ALA A 51 -18.34 -42.29 8.09
C ALA A 51 -19.48 -43.25 8.44
N ARG A 52 -20.65 -42.73 8.84
CA ARG A 52 -21.83 -43.57 9.14
C ARG A 52 -22.28 -44.38 7.93
N ARG A 53 -22.31 -43.76 6.74
CA ARG A 53 -22.73 -44.44 5.50
C ARG A 53 -21.75 -45.55 5.11
N SER A 54 -20.45 -45.30 5.20
CA SER A 54 -19.40 -46.26 4.89
C SER A 54 -19.39 -47.43 5.87
N VAL A 55 -19.50 -47.16 7.18
CA VAL A 55 -19.57 -48.21 8.22
C VAL A 55 -20.82 -49.06 8.05
N ALA A 56 -22.00 -48.45 7.87
CA ALA A 56 -23.24 -49.18 7.68
C ALA A 56 -23.24 -50.01 6.37
N GLY A 57 -22.67 -49.47 5.29
CA GLY A 57 -22.48 -50.18 4.03
C GLY A 57 -21.56 -51.39 4.17
N ALA A 58 -20.41 -51.21 4.84
CA ALA A 58 -19.48 -52.29 5.14
C ALA A 58 -20.11 -53.37 6.03
N TRP A 59 -20.86 -52.97 7.07
CA TRP A 59 -21.54 -53.91 7.97
C TRP A 59 -22.61 -54.76 7.25
N LYS A 60 -23.41 -54.15 6.36
CA LYS A 60 -24.40 -54.88 5.57
C LYS A 60 -23.75 -55.78 4.52
N GLY A 61 -22.73 -55.30 3.81
CA GLY A 61 -22.03 -56.05 2.76
C GLY A 61 -21.19 -57.23 3.26
N THR A 62 -20.83 -57.23 4.55
CA THR A 62 -20.01 -58.27 5.18
C THR A 62 -20.80 -59.17 6.15
N ALA A 63 -22.14 -59.10 6.14
CA ALA A 63 -22.98 -59.99 6.93
C ALA A 63 -22.80 -61.45 6.51
N GLY A 64 -22.51 -62.34 7.49
CA GLY A 64 -22.37 -63.79 7.26
C GLY A 64 -21.04 -64.25 6.64
N LYS A 65 -20.10 -63.35 6.32
CA LYS A 65 -18.80 -63.68 5.70
C LYS A 65 -17.63 -63.20 6.57
N PRO A 66 -17.07 -64.05 7.46
CA PRO A 66 -16.06 -63.63 8.45
C PRO A 66 -14.75 -63.13 7.80
N ALA A 67 -14.32 -63.73 6.69
CA ALA A 67 -13.13 -63.29 5.96
C ALA A 67 -13.28 -61.88 5.36
N MET A 68 -14.47 -61.53 4.84
CA MET A 68 -14.74 -60.20 4.28
C MET A 68 -14.82 -59.11 5.35
N ARG A 69 -15.24 -59.44 6.58
CA ARG A 69 -15.20 -58.51 7.72
C ARG A 69 -13.78 -58.15 8.11
N LEU A 70 -12.90 -59.15 8.15
CA LEU A 70 -11.50 -58.96 8.50
C LEU A 70 -10.78 -58.09 7.46
N LEU A 71 -11.07 -58.30 6.18
CA LEU A 71 -10.54 -57.50 5.07
C LEU A 71 -11.05 -56.04 5.12
N ALA A 72 -12.35 -55.84 5.37
CA ALA A 72 -12.91 -54.48 5.52
C ALA A 72 -12.33 -53.73 6.73
N ALA A 73 -12.14 -54.41 7.87
CA ALA A 73 -11.55 -53.81 9.06
C ALA A 73 -10.07 -53.43 8.86
N THR A 74 -9.28 -54.32 8.27
CA THR A 74 -7.86 -54.07 7.97
C THR A 74 -7.67 -52.94 6.97
N ALA A 75 -8.50 -52.88 5.92
CA ALA A 75 -8.52 -51.75 4.98
C ALA A 75 -8.85 -50.43 5.68
N GLY A 76 -9.82 -50.42 6.60
CA GLY A 76 -10.17 -49.24 7.40
C GLY A 76 -9.01 -48.73 8.27
N VAL A 77 -8.31 -49.64 8.95
CA VAL A 77 -7.12 -49.30 9.76
C VAL A 77 -5.99 -48.75 8.89
N ALA A 78 -5.75 -49.35 7.72
CA ALA A 78 -4.73 -48.87 6.79
C ALA A 78 -5.01 -47.44 6.29
N VAL A 79 -6.26 -47.14 5.94
CA VAL A 79 -6.66 -45.78 5.53
C VAL A 79 -6.48 -44.77 6.66
N MET A 80 -6.93 -45.09 7.88
CA MET A 80 -6.76 -44.23 9.05
C MET A 80 -5.27 -43.98 9.36
N GLY A 81 -4.44 -45.02 9.26
CA GLY A 81 -2.99 -44.91 9.44
C GLY A 81 -2.35 -44.02 8.38
N GLY A 82 -2.75 -44.14 7.11
CA GLY A 82 -2.28 -43.28 6.03
C GLY A 82 -2.63 -41.81 6.23
N ILE A 83 -3.86 -41.51 6.67
CA ILE A 83 -4.28 -40.14 6.98
C ILE A 83 -3.48 -39.57 8.15
N ALA A 84 -3.31 -40.35 9.23
CA ALA A 84 -2.52 -39.92 10.39
C ALA A 84 -1.05 -39.68 10.01
N TYR A 85 -0.48 -40.52 9.15
CA TYR A 85 0.88 -40.34 8.65
C TYR A 85 1.02 -39.11 7.75
N ALA A 86 0.05 -38.87 6.87
CA ALA A 86 0.03 -37.69 5.99
C ALA A 86 -0.09 -36.38 6.78
N TRP A 87 -0.81 -36.38 7.90
CA TRP A 87 -0.94 -35.25 8.80
C TRP A 87 0.16 -35.17 9.87
N TRP A 88 1.06 -36.17 9.93
CA TRP A 88 2.14 -36.15 10.89
C TRP A 88 3.21 -35.14 10.45
N PRO A 89 3.57 -34.17 11.31
CA PRO A 89 4.57 -33.17 10.97
C PRO A 89 5.93 -33.84 10.82
N HIS A 90 6.44 -33.89 9.59
CA HIS A 90 7.80 -34.32 9.29
C HIS A 90 8.65 -33.09 8.97
N GLU A 91 9.88 -33.04 9.49
CA GLU A 91 10.83 -31.94 9.27
C GLU A 91 11.14 -31.71 7.78
N ALA A 92 10.92 -32.72 6.92
CA ALA A 92 11.10 -32.61 5.47
C ALA A 92 9.93 -31.91 4.74
N ASN A 93 8.72 -31.90 5.32
CA ASN A 93 7.51 -31.38 4.67
C ASN A 93 7.18 -29.93 5.06
N TYR A 94 7.83 -29.42 6.10
CA TYR A 94 7.77 -28.01 6.46
C TYR A 94 9.14 -27.37 6.23
N ARG A 95 9.28 -26.70 5.08
CA ARG A 95 10.40 -25.79 4.86
C ARG A 95 9.92 -24.37 5.16
N PRO A 96 10.61 -23.64 6.05
CA PRO A 96 10.36 -22.22 6.22
C PRO A 96 10.48 -21.52 4.86
N ILE A 97 9.52 -20.65 4.56
CA ILE A 97 9.52 -19.83 3.34
C ILE A 97 10.84 -19.05 3.32
N GLN A 98 11.67 -19.30 2.31
CA GLN A 98 12.96 -18.65 2.21
C GLN A 98 12.75 -17.19 1.78
N PRO A 99 13.61 -16.24 2.20
CA PRO A 99 13.47 -14.81 1.87
C PRO A 99 13.39 -14.49 0.36
N TRP A 100 13.80 -15.42 -0.49
CA TRP A 100 13.82 -15.29 -1.95
C TRP A 100 12.74 -16.10 -2.68
N GLU A 101 11.90 -16.87 -1.97
CA GLU A 101 10.73 -17.52 -2.55
C GLU A 101 9.62 -16.46 -2.70
N ARG A 102 9.48 -15.92 -3.92
CA ARG A 102 8.30 -15.11 -4.26
C ARG A 102 7.09 -16.02 -4.07
N GLY A 103 6.16 -15.62 -3.19
CA GLY A 103 5.04 -16.46 -2.78
C GLY A 103 4.28 -17.07 -3.97
N THR A 104 3.68 -18.24 -3.76
CA THR A 104 2.97 -19.06 -4.76
C THR A 104 1.87 -18.33 -5.54
N ILE A 105 1.39 -17.18 -5.06
CA ILE A 105 0.40 -16.35 -5.77
C ILE A 105 1.04 -15.59 -6.95
N GLY A 106 2.30 -15.15 -6.82
CA GLY A 106 3.03 -14.48 -7.90
C GLY A 106 3.36 -15.45 -9.03
N ASP A 107 3.73 -16.69 -8.70
CA ASP A 107 4.10 -17.72 -9.68
C ASP A 107 2.89 -18.24 -10.46
N ILE A 108 1.69 -18.32 -9.87
CA ILE A 108 0.48 -18.75 -10.60
C ILE A 108 0.00 -17.66 -11.57
N VAL A 109 0.07 -16.38 -11.17
CA VAL A 109 -0.28 -15.27 -12.08
C VAL A 109 0.76 -15.14 -13.20
N TYR A 110 2.06 -15.29 -12.90
CA TYR A 110 3.11 -15.27 -13.92
C TYR A 110 3.07 -16.51 -14.84
N ALA A 111 2.71 -17.69 -14.30
CA ALA A 111 2.50 -18.92 -15.08
C ALA A 111 1.25 -18.86 -15.96
N LEU A 112 0.18 -18.19 -15.52
CA LEU A 112 -1.04 -17.99 -16.33
C LEU A 112 -0.89 -16.87 -17.37
N GLN A 113 0.01 -15.92 -17.13
CA GLN A 113 0.27 -14.80 -18.05
C GLN A 113 1.41 -15.09 -19.04
N SER A 114 2.19 -16.16 -18.82
CA SER A 114 3.28 -16.60 -19.71
C SER A 114 2.82 -17.41 -20.93
N ASP A 115 1.54 -17.76 -21.06
CA ASP A 115 0.98 -18.31 -22.31
C ASP A 115 0.93 -17.27 -23.47
N ARG A 116 1.32 -16.01 -23.21
CA ARG A 116 1.54 -14.98 -24.25
C ARG A 116 3.00 -14.68 -24.58
N MET A 117 3.96 -15.40 -24.02
CA MET A 117 5.37 -15.27 -24.41
C MET A 117 5.98 -16.64 -24.72
N SER A 118 5.57 -17.22 -25.84
CA SER A 118 6.35 -18.24 -26.54
C SER A 118 7.60 -17.59 -27.18
N ALA A 119 8.52 -17.11 -26.35
CA ALA A 119 9.89 -16.86 -26.76
C ALA A 119 10.78 -17.89 -26.06
N PRO A 120 11.64 -18.63 -26.79
CA PRO A 120 12.48 -19.63 -26.18
C PRO A 120 13.42 -19.01 -25.14
N VAL A 121 13.62 -19.70 -24.02
CA VAL A 121 14.60 -19.37 -22.97
C VAL A 121 15.97 -19.20 -23.62
N ARG A 122 16.41 -17.95 -23.78
CA ARG A 122 17.76 -17.64 -24.29
C ARG A 122 18.79 -18.10 -23.25
N ARG A 123 19.70 -18.98 -23.66
CA ARG A 123 20.85 -19.34 -22.83
C ARG A 123 21.75 -18.11 -22.69
N VAL A 124 22.42 -17.98 -21.55
CA VAL A 124 23.38 -16.89 -21.21
C VAL A 124 24.45 -16.66 -22.29
N SER A 125 24.69 -17.66 -23.15
CA SER A 125 25.61 -17.59 -24.29
C SER A 125 25.12 -16.73 -25.48
N ASP A 126 23.84 -16.35 -25.53
CA ASP A 126 23.24 -15.56 -26.62
C ASP A 126 22.91 -14.11 -26.22
N VAL A 127 23.43 -13.63 -25.09
CA VAL A 127 23.21 -12.24 -24.64
C VAL A 127 24.35 -11.38 -25.17
N ASP A 128 24.04 -10.54 -26.17
CA ASP A 128 24.94 -9.47 -26.58
C ASP A 128 25.27 -8.61 -25.35
N PRO A 129 26.56 -8.41 -25.00
CA PRO A 129 26.92 -7.60 -23.85
C PRO A 129 26.37 -6.20 -24.05
N VAL A 130 25.58 -5.74 -23.09
CA VAL A 130 24.93 -4.43 -23.15
C VAL A 130 26.02 -3.37 -23.08
N ALA A 131 26.43 -2.86 -24.25
CA ALA A 131 27.31 -1.70 -24.38
C ALA A 131 26.53 -0.38 -24.21
N SER A 132 25.46 -0.38 -23.40
CA SER A 132 24.74 0.86 -23.13
C SER A 132 25.52 1.67 -22.10
N THR A 133 25.83 2.91 -22.46
CA THR A 133 26.43 3.91 -21.56
C THR A 133 25.42 4.46 -20.54
N ARG A 134 24.19 3.94 -20.53
CA ARG A 134 23.10 4.36 -19.66
C ARG A 134 22.27 3.13 -19.27
N MET A 135 22.39 2.70 -18.02
CA MET A 135 21.49 1.72 -17.41
C MET A 135 20.38 2.48 -16.67
N VAL A 136 19.12 2.15 -16.91
CA VAL A 136 17.94 2.68 -16.20
C VAL A 136 17.44 1.63 -15.21
N ALA A 137 16.88 2.05 -14.08
CA ALA A 137 16.28 1.13 -13.11
C ALA A 137 15.13 0.36 -13.78
N GLY A 138 15.23 -0.98 -13.82
CA GLY A 138 14.26 -1.85 -14.50
C GLY A 138 14.78 -2.49 -15.80
N ASP A 139 15.93 -2.05 -16.33
CA ASP A 139 16.56 -2.71 -17.48
C ASP A 139 17.13 -4.08 -17.09
N GLU A 140 16.78 -5.13 -17.85
CA GLU A 140 17.39 -6.44 -17.74
C GLU A 140 18.57 -6.56 -18.73
N GLY A 141 19.72 -7.05 -18.25
CA GLY A 141 20.90 -7.21 -19.10
C GLY A 141 21.95 -8.14 -18.47
N ALA A 142 22.85 -8.66 -19.31
CA ALA A 142 24.02 -9.38 -18.85
C ALA A 142 25.25 -8.47 -18.95
N MET A 143 26.05 -8.43 -17.88
CA MET A 143 27.33 -7.73 -17.83
C MET A 143 28.44 -8.71 -17.50
N GLN A 144 29.62 -8.50 -18.06
CA GLN A 144 30.81 -9.23 -17.63
C GLN A 144 31.28 -8.67 -16.29
N ALA A 145 31.19 -9.49 -15.25
CA ALA A 145 31.79 -9.21 -13.95
C ALA A 145 33.20 -9.79 -13.91
N VAL A 146 34.16 -8.99 -13.45
CA VAL A 146 35.49 -9.49 -13.10
C VAL A 146 35.42 -10.10 -11.71
N TRP A 147 35.83 -11.36 -11.58
CA TRP A 147 35.79 -12.11 -10.32
C TRP A 147 37.19 -12.49 -9.87
N ASP A 148 37.48 -12.36 -8.57
CA ASP A 148 38.73 -12.86 -8.00
C ASP A 148 38.73 -14.39 -8.00
N THR A 149 39.63 -15.00 -8.76
CA THR A 149 39.72 -16.48 -8.87
C THR A 149 40.14 -17.16 -7.57
N ARG A 150 40.56 -16.41 -6.56
CA ARG A 150 40.92 -16.94 -5.23
C ARG A 150 39.71 -17.11 -4.31
N THR A 151 38.56 -16.54 -4.65
CA THR A 151 37.31 -16.69 -3.89
C THR A 151 36.33 -17.61 -4.64
N PRO A 152 35.63 -18.51 -3.93
CA PRO A 152 34.62 -19.35 -4.55
C PRO A 152 33.51 -18.50 -5.14
N MET A 153 33.04 -18.88 -6.32
CA MET A 153 31.99 -18.15 -7.03
C MET A 153 30.69 -18.14 -6.20
N PRO A 154 29.92 -17.03 -6.18
CA PRO A 154 28.68 -16.96 -5.45
C PRO A 154 27.69 -17.98 -5.99
N THR A 155 26.95 -18.63 -5.10
CA THR A 155 25.85 -19.51 -5.47
C THR A 155 24.55 -18.94 -4.93
N GLN A 156 23.41 -19.42 -5.43
CA GLN A 156 22.10 -19.02 -4.92
C GLN A 156 21.96 -19.25 -3.40
N GLN A 157 22.67 -20.24 -2.85
CA GLN A 157 22.64 -20.58 -1.43
C GLN A 157 23.60 -19.72 -0.59
N LYS A 158 24.54 -19.02 -1.24
CA LYS A 158 25.54 -18.14 -0.62
C LYS A 158 25.77 -16.92 -1.50
N PRO A 159 24.77 -16.00 -1.58
CA PRO A 159 24.92 -14.79 -2.37
C PRO A 159 26.03 -13.93 -1.79
N GLN A 160 26.78 -13.24 -2.65
CA GLN A 160 27.73 -12.22 -2.26
C GLN A 160 27.32 -10.90 -2.91
N LEU A 161 27.55 -9.81 -2.17
CA LEU A 161 27.25 -8.47 -2.66
C LEU A 161 28.20 -8.15 -3.84
N ALA A 162 27.64 -7.77 -4.98
CA ALA A 162 28.40 -7.28 -6.12
C ALA A 162 28.22 -5.76 -6.23
N LEU A 163 29.33 -5.02 -6.30
CA LEU A 163 29.31 -3.58 -6.60
C LEU A 163 29.39 -3.40 -8.11
N VAL A 164 28.36 -2.79 -8.70
CA VAL A 164 28.32 -2.47 -10.13
C VAL A 164 28.71 -1.01 -10.29
N LEU A 165 29.91 -0.76 -10.82
CA LEU A 165 30.36 0.60 -11.12
C LEU A 165 29.74 1.06 -12.43
N ARG A 166 28.84 2.03 -12.36
CA ARG A 166 28.27 2.69 -13.54
C ARG A 166 29.18 3.86 -13.95
N PRO A 167 29.78 3.86 -15.16
CA PRO A 167 30.50 5.04 -15.63
C PRO A 167 29.50 6.17 -15.82
N VAL A 168 29.60 7.22 -15.01
CA VAL A 168 28.96 8.51 -15.28
C VAL A 168 29.96 9.30 -16.10
N SER A 169 29.66 9.54 -17.38
CA SER A 169 30.42 10.50 -18.18
C SER A 169 30.13 11.90 -17.63
N GLN A 170 30.89 12.30 -16.61
CA GLN A 170 31.00 13.69 -16.23
C GLN A 170 31.80 14.37 -17.33
N SER A 171 31.20 15.33 -18.03
CA SER A 171 31.93 16.26 -18.89
C SER A 171 32.91 17.04 -18.01
N LEU A 172 34.14 16.54 -17.92
CA LEU A 172 35.23 17.15 -17.17
C LEU A 172 35.71 18.40 -17.92
N THR A 173 35.21 19.57 -17.52
CA THR A 173 35.98 20.81 -17.69
C THR A 173 37.18 20.73 -16.75
N THR A 174 38.36 20.55 -17.33
CA THR A 174 39.65 20.48 -16.63
C THR A 174 39.93 21.78 -15.88
N ALA A 175 39.89 21.72 -14.55
CA ALA A 175 40.62 22.66 -13.68
C ALA A 175 41.49 21.83 -12.72
N ALA A 176 42.78 22.11 -12.76
CA ALA A 176 43.83 21.34 -12.12
C ALA A 176 43.81 21.47 -10.58
N GLY A 177 44.09 20.35 -9.92
CA GLY A 177 44.89 20.29 -8.70
C GLY A 177 44.21 20.66 -7.38
N GLY A 178 44.06 19.67 -6.50
CA GLY A 178 43.85 19.92 -5.08
C GLY A 178 42.99 18.86 -4.41
N ALA A 179 43.64 17.91 -3.74
CA ALA A 179 43.00 16.91 -2.91
C ALA A 179 42.11 17.56 -1.84
N ALA A 180 40.81 17.33 -1.93
CA ALA A 180 39.90 17.40 -0.81
C ALA A 180 39.04 16.14 -0.89
N GLY A 181 39.17 15.27 0.12
CA GLY A 181 38.29 14.14 0.30
C GLY A 181 36.86 14.65 0.40
N ALA A 182 36.07 14.44 -0.65
CA ALA A 182 34.64 14.60 -0.60
C ALA A 182 34.08 13.21 -0.32
N SER A 183 33.82 12.99 0.97
CA SER A 183 33.01 11.93 1.52
C SER A 183 31.88 11.56 0.56
N SER A 184 31.85 10.30 0.14
CA SER A 184 30.61 9.67 -0.28
C SER A 184 29.65 9.81 0.90
N ALA A 185 28.74 10.78 0.83
CA ALA A 185 27.55 10.77 1.65
C ALA A 185 26.88 9.42 1.35
N SER A 186 26.97 8.50 2.30
CA SER A 186 25.86 7.60 2.60
C SER A 186 24.59 8.43 2.44
N ALA A 187 23.71 8.09 1.50
CA ALA A 187 22.42 8.74 1.42
C ALA A 187 21.78 8.68 2.81
N ASP A 188 21.63 9.85 3.43
CA ASP A 188 21.38 10.06 4.86
C ASP A 188 20.22 9.20 5.37
N GLY A 189 20.50 8.15 6.16
CA GLY A 189 19.54 7.57 7.10
C GLY A 189 18.18 7.11 6.54
N TRP A 190 18.04 6.88 5.24
CA TRP A 190 16.78 6.45 4.63
C TRP A 190 16.60 4.93 4.78
N VAL A 191 15.63 4.52 5.59
CA VAL A 191 15.42 3.12 6.01
C VAL A 191 14.19 2.45 5.39
N PHE A 192 13.49 3.13 4.49
CA PHE A 192 12.23 2.65 3.93
C PHE A 192 12.43 1.89 2.61
N PRO A 193 11.59 0.87 2.31
CA PRO A 193 11.67 0.05 1.10
C PRO A 193 11.09 0.74 -0.15
N VAL A 194 11.00 2.07 -0.12
CA VAL A 194 10.55 2.92 -1.23
C VAL A 194 11.59 4.00 -1.46
N ASP A 195 11.66 4.55 -2.66
CA ASP A 195 12.53 5.70 -2.91
C ASP A 195 12.08 6.90 -2.07
N LYS A 196 13.06 7.68 -1.60
CA LYS A 196 12.76 8.93 -0.93
C LYS A 196 11.99 9.86 -1.87
N PRO A 197 10.89 10.49 -1.43
CA PRO A 197 10.19 11.49 -2.23
C PRO A 197 11.15 12.51 -2.81
N LEU A 198 10.90 12.92 -4.06
CA LEU A 198 11.70 13.95 -4.71
C LEU A 198 11.54 15.26 -3.93
N LYS A 199 12.58 16.10 -3.96
CA LYS A 199 12.46 17.43 -3.36
C LYS A 199 11.41 18.22 -4.12
N ARG A 200 10.58 18.97 -3.39
CA ARG A 200 9.58 19.88 -3.96
C ARG A 200 10.16 20.80 -5.05
N GLY A 201 9.40 21.01 -6.12
CA GLY A 201 9.67 22.01 -7.13
C GLY A 201 9.28 23.42 -6.69
N PRO A 202 9.56 24.45 -7.51
CA PRO A 202 9.05 25.80 -7.29
C PRO A 202 7.52 25.83 -7.34
N GLY A 203 6.86 26.46 -6.36
CA GLY A 203 5.40 26.55 -6.30
C GLY A 203 4.69 25.30 -5.77
N ASP A 204 5.43 24.21 -5.49
CA ASP A 204 4.90 23.01 -4.86
C ASP A 204 4.84 23.14 -3.33
N ASN A 205 3.93 22.40 -2.72
CA ASN A 205 3.83 22.23 -1.28
C ASN A 205 4.17 20.79 -0.89
N GLN A 206 5.07 20.60 0.07
CA GLN A 206 5.51 19.27 0.49
C GLN A 206 5.82 19.23 1.98
N VAL A 207 5.37 18.17 2.64
CA VAL A 207 5.69 17.84 4.04
C VAL A 207 6.06 16.38 4.20
N LEU A 208 7.04 16.08 5.08
CA LEU A 208 7.66 14.77 5.20
C LEU A 208 7.90 14.38 6.66
N ALA A 209 6.88 13.78 7.30
CA ALA A 209 6.99 13.28 8.67
C ALA A 209 7.67 11.90 8.69
N ILE A 210 8.91 11.83 9.17
CA ILE A 210 9.65 10.56 9.33
C ILE A 210 9.85 10.27 10.81
N ASN A 211 9.36 9.13 11.27
CA ASN A 211 9.60 8.67 12.62
C ASN A 211 10.30 7.30 12.64
N THR A 212 11.54 7.27 13.15
CA THR A 212 12.31 6.04 13.36
C THR A 212 12.66 5.82 14.83
N THR A 213 12.00 6.54 15.75
CA THR A 213 12.29 6.50 17.18
C THR A 213 11.15 5.81 17.93
N ASN A 214 11.48 4.87 18.81
CA ASN A 214 10.48 4.13 19.58
C ASN A 214 9.73 5.03 20.56
N GLY A 215 8.41 4.85 20.69
CA GLY A 215 7.61 5.55 21.69
C GLY A 215 7.37 7.05 21.43
N THR A 216 7.75 7.58 20.26
CA THR A 216 7.60 8.99 19.92
C THR A 216 6.49 9.21 18.90
N ALA A 217 6.04 10.45 18.78
CA ALA A 217 5.15 10.89 17.71
C ALA A 217 5.79 12.08 16.98
N MET A 218 5.74 12.04 15.65
CA MET A 218 6.17 13.12 14.77
C MET A 218 4.93 13.65 14.04
N TYR A 219 4.70 14.95 14.15
CA TYR A 219 3.64 15.65 13.44
C TYR A 219 4.30 16.78 12.65
N GLU A 220 4.03 16.80 11.34
CA GLU A 220 4.47 17.88 10.46
C GLU A 220 3.27 18.36 9.64
N ALA A 221 3.18 19.67 9.45
CA ALA A 221 2.22 20.28 8.57
C ALA A 221 2.93 21.26 7.63
N ALA A 222 2.38 21.47 6.44
CA ALA A 222 2.83 22.51 5.53
C ALA A 222 1.64 23.09 4.79
N PHE A 223 1.40 24.38 4.98
CA PHE A 223 0.34 25.11 4.28
C PHE A 223 0.94 26.07 3.25
N ALA A 224 0.39 26.09 2.03
CA ALA A 224 0.78 27.03 0.99
C ALA A 224 -0.42 27.74 0.34
N MET A 225 -0.28 29.03 0.03
CA MET A 225 -1.17 29.78 -0.83
C MET A 225 -0.34 30.32 -2.00
N VAL A 226 -0.71 29.93 -3.23
CA VAL A 226 0.07 30.20 -4.44
C VAL A 226 -0.81 30.94 -5.45
N TRP A 227 -0.20 31.92 -6.11
CA TRP A 227 -0.80 32.70 -7.18
C TRP A 227 -0.03 32.42 -8.48
N VAL A 228 -0.75 32.00 -9.50
CA VAL A 228 -0.27 31.87 -10.88
C VAL A 228 -0.89 33.02 -11.66
N THR A 229 -0.06 33.97 -12.09
CA THR A 229 -0.53 35.27 -12.64
C THR A 229 0.14 35.63 -13.96
N ASP A 230 1.00 34.77 -14.49
CA ASP A 230 1.83 35.01 -15.67
C ASP A 230 1.36 34.21 -16.88
N ASP A 231 0.06 33.85 -16.91
CA ASP A 231 -0.58 33.03 -17.94
C ASP A 231 0.27 31.77 -18.24
N SER A 232 0.74 31.12 -17.17
CA SER A 232 1.61 29.94 -17.24
C SER A 232 0.87 28.66 -16.83
N ASP A 233 1.39 27.51 -17.28
CA ASP A 233 0.83 26.21 -16.95
C ASP A 233 0.74 25.98 -15.43
N ALA A 234 -0.47 25.69 -14.95
CA ALA A 234 -0.75 25.46 -13.54
C ALA A 234 -0.56 23.99 -13.16
N MET A 235 0.68 23.64 -12.80
CA MET A 235 1.16 22.26 -12.58
C MET A 235 1.53 21.94 -11.12
N ASN A 236 1.03 22.73 -10.17
CA ASN A 236 1.44 22.67 -8.76
C ASN A 236 1.17 21.29 -8.12
N VAL A 237 2.16 20.78 -7.41
CA VAL A 237 2.09 19.54 -6.63
C VAL A 237 1.93 19.85 -5.15
N ASN A 238 0.89 19.32 -4.52
CA ASN A 238 0.70 19.28 -3.07
C ASN A 238 0.94 17.85 -2.56
N GLU A 239 1.90 17.66 -1.66
CA GLU A 239 2.35 16.33 -1.23
C GLU A 239 2.50 16.19 0.29
N ALA A 240 1.89 15.16 0.87
CA ALA A 240 2.06 14.76 2.27
C ALA A 240 2.60 13.34 2.38
N GLN A 241 3.73 13.16 3.08
CA GLN A 241 4.39 11.85 3.22
C GLN A 241 4.67 11.54 4.69
N ALA A 242 4.14 10.42 5.19
CA ALA A 242 4.31 9.96 6.57
C ALA A 242 4.94 8.57 6.62
N TYR A 243 6.11 8.44 7.23
CA TYR A 243 6.87 7.20 7.27
C TYR A 243 7.26 6.80 8.69
N ALA A 244 7.01 5.55 9.09
CA ALA A 244 7.35 5.05 10.41
C ALA A 244 8.14 3.72 10.38
N SER A 245 9.26 3.66 11.10
CA SER A 245 10.08 2.46 11.29
C SER A 245 10.63 2.38 12.73
N CYS A 246 9.76 1.93 13.65
CA CYS A 246 10.01 1.87 15.09
C CYS A 246 8.98 0.99 15.82
N ILE A 247 9.06 0.92 17.14
CA ILE A 247 8.09 0.28 18.03
C ILE A 247 7.23 1.36 18.71
N SER A 248 5.92 1.23 18.60
CA SER A 248 4.92 2.12 19.23
C SER A 248 5.16 3.60 18.93
N CYS A 249 5.23 3.96 17.65
CA CYS A 249 5.51 5.33 17.22
C CYS A 249 4.49 5.85 16.21
N THR A 250 4.41 7.17 16.07
CA THR A 250 3.42 7.83 15.20
C THR A 250 4.11 8.79 14.23
N ALA A 251 3.67 8.85 12.98
CA ALA A 251 4.06 9.85 12.01
C ALA A 251 2.82 10.43 11.32
N VAL A 252 2.63 11.75 11.39
CA VAL A 252 1.50 12.46 10.82
C VAL A 252 2.01 13.58 9.92
N ALA A 253 1.56 13.59 8.67
CA ALA A 253 1.94 14.58 7.66
C ALA A 253 0.68 15.24 7.08
N VAL A 254 0.57 16.57 7.16
CA VAL A 254 -0.61 17.31 6.66
C VAL A 254 -0.19 18.41 5.68
N ALA A 255 -0.49 18.23 4.40
CA ALA A 255 -0.27 19.22 3.34
C ALA A 255 -1.59 19.87 2.93
N TYR A 256 -1.67 21.19 3.01
CA TYR A 256 -2.81 21.94 2.47
C TYR A 256 -2.33 23.05 1.54
N GLN A 257 -2.79 23.06 0.30
CA GLN A 257 -2.41 24.07 -0.67
C GLN A 257 -3.64 24.74 -1.30
N VAL A 258 -3.58 26.06 -1.45
CA VAL A 258 -4.54 26.85 -2.21
C VAL A 258 -3.80 27.41 -3.41
N VAL A 259 -4.34 27.20 -4.61
CA VAL A 259 -3.78 27.70 -5.87
C VAL A 259 -4.83 28.56 -6.54
N PHE A 260 -4.51 29.83 -6.71
CA PHE A 260 -5.29 30.78 -7.50
C PHE A 260 -4.59 30.96 -8.84
N VAL A 261 -5.30 30.75 -9.93
CA VAL A 261 -4.82 31.00 -11.29
C VAL A 261 -5.62 32.15 -11.85
N VAL A 262 -4.96 33.27 -12.13
CA VAL A 262 -5.59 34.39 -12.84
C VAL A 262 -5.36 34.15 -14.32
N ASP A 263 -6.42 33.82 -15.04
CA ASP A 263 -6.37 33.61 -16.48
C ASP A 263 -6.83 34.88 -17.19
N ASN A 264 -5.89 35.61 -17.79
CA ASN A 264 -6.21 36.82 -18.55
C ASN A 264 -6.10 36.60 -20.06
N ASP A 265 -5.81 35.37 -20.51
CA ASP A 265 -5.62 35.08 -21.93
C ASP A 265 -6.93 34.64 -22.58
N ASP A 266 -7.39 35.43 -23.56
CA ASP A 266 -8.55 35.10 -24.40
C ASP A 266 -8.33 33.82 -25.25
N ALA A 267 -7.09 33.33 -25.37
CA ALA A 267 -6.73 32.14 -26.14
C ALA A 267 -6.97 30.80 -25.41
N ASP A 268 -7.09 30.80 -24.08
CA ASP A 268 -7.34 29.61 -23.23
C ASP A 268 -6.43 28.42 -23.60
N ASP A 269 -5.13 28.66 -23.79
CA ASP A 269 -4.14 27.62 -24.14
C ASP A 269 -3.31 27.11 -22.94
N ASN A 270 -3.56 27.67 -21.75
CA ASN A 270 -2.89 27.32 -20.50
C ASN A 270 -3.24 25.90 -20.06
N VAL A 271 -2.23 25.09 -19.76
CA VAL A 271 -2.45 23.72 -19.30
C VAL A 271 -2.59 23.68 -17.78
N VAL A 272 -3.76 23.22 -17.32
CA VAL A 272 -4.06 23.02 -15.90
C VAL A 272 -4.02 21.54 -15.55
N ALA A 273 -3.02 21.13 -14.76
CA ALA A 273 -2.90 19.75 -14.27
C ALA A 273 -2.26 19.69 -12.86
N PRO A 274 -2.96 20.17 -11.82
CA PRO A 274 -2.48 20.09 -10.45
C PRO A 274 -2.45 18.64 -9.95
N GLN A 275 -1.55 18.35 -9.00
CA GLN A 275 -1.41 17.03 -8.40
C GLN A 275 -1.48 17.11 -6.88
N ASN A 276 -2.30 16.25 -6.28
CA ASN A 276 -2.47 16.16 -4.83
C ASN A 276 -2.15 14.72 -4.36
N LEU A 277 -1.05 14.56 -3.63
CA LEU A 277 -0.43 13.27 -3.33
C LEU A 277 -0.34 13.05 -1.81
N ALA A 278 -0.79 11.90 -1.33
CA ALA A 278 -0.64 11.51 0.07
C ALA A 278 -0.11 10.07 0.17
N GLY A 279 0.95 9.87 0.94
CA GLY A 279 1.55 8.55 1.18
C GLY A 279 1.82 8.31 2.66
N ALA A 280 1.45 7.13 3.14
CA ALA A 280 1.68 6.71 4.51
C ALA A 280 2.22 5.27 4.53
N LEU A 281 3.33 5.03 5.22
CA LEU A 281 3.98 3.71 5.23
C LEU A 281 4.60 3.37 6.59
N ASN A 282 4.14 2.24 7.14
CA ASN A 282 4.77 1.54 8.26
C ASN A 282 5.72 0.45 7.71
N SER A 283 7.02 0.54 8.02
CA SER A 283 8.04 -0.45 7.61
C SER A 283 8.85 -0.92 8.80
N ASP A 284 9.06 -2.24 8.94
CA ASP A 284 9.81 -2.83 10.06
C ASP A 284 9.34 -2.31 11.43
N CYS A 285 8.02 -2.22 11.59
CA CYS A 285 7.37 -1.54 12.70
C CYS A 285 6.45 -2.48 13.49
N VAL A 286 6.31 -2.21 14.80
CA VAL A 286 5.30 -2.84 15.68
C VAL A 286 4.47 -1.76 16.36
N ASN A 287 3.14 -1.82 16.23
CA ASN A 287 2.18 -0.87 16.82
C ASN A 287 2.37 0.60 16.38
N CYS A 288 2.76 0.89 15.13
CA CYS A 288 2.86 2.27 14.64
C CYS A 288 1.60 2.75 13.94
N LEU A 289 1.45 4.07 13.92
CA LEU A 289 0.43 4.77 13.17
C LEU A 289 1.07 5.79 12.22
N THR A 290 0.79 5.66 10.93
CA THR A 290 1.14 6.65 9.92
C THR A 290 -0.13 7.24 9.33
N TYR A 291 -0.20 8.56 9.24
CA TYR A 291 -1.31 9.27 8.62
C TYR A 291 -0.79 10.40 7.74
N ALA A 292 -1.24 10.43 6.49
CA ALA A 292 -0.90 11.50 5.56
C ALA A 292 -2.18 12.05 4.95
N LEU A 293 -2.34 13.38 5.01
CA LEU A 293 -3.45 14.11 4.42
C LEU A 293 -2.90 15.17 3.50
N ALA A 294 -3.22 15.08 2.21
CA ALA A 294 -2.95 16.14 1.25
C ALA A 294 -4.28 16.65 0.71
N ARG A 295 -4.49 17.97 0.80
CA ARG A 295 -5.69 18.63 0.28
C ARG A 295 -5.31 19.89 -0.49
N GLN A 296 -5.89 20.04 -1.67
CA GLN A 296 -5.60 21.15 -2.56
C GLN A 296 -6.91 21.81 -2.99
N LEU A 297 -7.00 23.13 -2.83
CA LEU A 297 -8.04 23.97 -3.43
C LEU A 297 -7.44 24.66 -4.65
N PHE A 298 -8.07 24.48 -5.81
CA PHE A 298 -7.64 25.08 -7.06
C PHE A 298 -8.78 25.93 -7.62
N ILE A 299 -8.52 27.21 -7.87
CA ILE A 299 -9.52 28.18 -8.33
C ILE A 299 -8.92 28.97 -9.50
N THR A 300 -9.64 28.98 -10.61
CA THR A 300 -9.41 29.88 -11.74
C THR A 300 -10.19 31.17 -11.53
N LEU A 301 -9.53 32.30 -11.72
CA LEU A 301 -10.08 33.65 -11.57
C LEU A 301 -10.01 34.34 -12.93
N ASP A 302 -11.07 35.08 -13.27
CA ASP A 302 -11.14 35.82 -14.54
C ASP A 302 -10.28 37.09 -14.48
N GLU A 303 -10.07 37.63 -13.28
CA GLU A 303 -9.24 38.81 -13.01
C GLU A 303 -8.64 38.75 -11.60
N PRO A 304 -7.66 39.59 -11.25
CA PRO A 304 -7.16 39.66 -9.88
C PRO A 304 -8.27 40.01 -8.87
N LEU A 305 -8.29 39.34 -7.71
CA LEU A 305 -9.27 39.61 -6.66
C LEU A 305 -9.18 41.06 -6.13
N SER A 306 -10.31 41.59 -5.65
CA SER A 306 -10.32 42.92 -5.03
C SER A 306 -9.47 43.01 -3.75
N ASP A 307 -9.03 44.22 -3.42
CA ASP A 307 -8.32 44.51 -2.17
C ASP A 307 -9.11 44.09 -0.91
N ASN A 308 -10.44 44.02 -0.99
CA ASN A 308 -11.25 43.54 0.12
C ASN A 308 -11.16 42.03 0.27
N ALA A 309 -11.36 41.29 -0.82
CA ALA A 309 -11.25 39.84 -0.83
C ALA A 309 -9.84 39.38 -0.42
N MET A 310 -8.80 40.04 -0.92
CA MET A 310 -7.41 39.78 -0.52
C MET A 310 -7.18 39.96 0.99
N ARG A 311 -7.73 41.03 1.59
CA ARG A 311 -7.62 41.24 3.05
C ARG A 311 -8.37 40.20 3.86
N GLU A 312 -9.51 39.71 3.36
CA GLU A 312 -10.27 38.64 4.01
C GLU A 312 -9.53 37.31 3.93
N LEU A 313 -8.96 36.96 2.77
CA LEU A 313 -8.09 35.79 2.60
C LEU A 313 -6.86 35.84 3.51
N ASP A 314 -6.21 36.99 3.64
CA ASP A 314 -5.11 37.22 4.60
C ASP A 314 -5.55 37.02 6.06
N GLY A 315 -6.83 37.25 6.36
CA GLY A 315 -7.44 36.91 7.64
C GLY A 315 -7.44 35.41 7.87
N VAL A 316 -8.02 34.66 6.93
CA VAL A 316 -8.09 33.19 6.97
C VAL A 316 -6.69 32.57 7.04
N TRP A 317 -5.75 33.11 6.27
CA TRP A 317 -4.38 32.62 6.24
C TRP A 317 -3.67 32.71 7.60
N ARG A 318 -3.89 33.80 8.35
CA ARG A 318 -3.32 33.95 9.71
C ARG A 318 -3.90 32.94 10.70
N GLU A 319 -5.17 32.60 10.56
CA GLU A 319 -5.80 31.54 11.37
C GLU A 319 -5.19 30.17 11.03
N MET A 320 -5.02 29.88 9.75
CA MET A 320 -4.37 28.66 9.29
C MET A 320 -2.92 28.52 9.77
N ALA A 321 -2.13 29.60 9.78
CA ALA A 321 -0.78 29.56 10.33
C ALA A 321 -0.76 29.21 11.83
N THR A 322 -1.83 29.53 12.56
CA THR A 322 -2.00 29.11 13.96
C THR A 322 -2.38 27.64 14.05
N PHE A 323 -3.30 27.21 13.19
CA PHE A 323 -3.73 25.83 13.10
C PHE A 323 -2.58 24.86 12.71
N GLU A 324 -1.68 25.26 11.82
CA GLU A 324 -0.47 24.51 11.46
C GLU A 324 0.35 24.16 12.72
N ARG A 325 0.59 25.14 13.59
CA ARG A 325 1.30 24.92 14.87
C ARG A 325 0.54 24.02 15.83
N GLU A 326 -0.80 24.04 15.82
CA GLU A 326 -1.63 23.16 16.64
C GLU A 326 -1.52 21.69 16.18
N ILE A 327 -1.40 21.47 14.87
CA ILE A 327 -1.17 20.14 14.28
C ILE A 327 0.22 19.64 14.67
N GLU A 328 1.26 20.44 14.48
CA GLU A 328 2.65 20.08 14.83
C GLU A 328 2.82 19.79 16.32
N ALA A 329 2.00 20.42 17.17
CA ALA A 329 1.97 20.14 18.61
C ALA A 329 1.27 18.81 18.96
N GLY A 330 0.65 18.12 18.00
CA GLY A 330 -0.04 16.84 18.21
C GLY A 330 -1.29 16.94 19.09
N MET A 331 -1.89 18.13 19.19
CA MET A 331 -3.03 18.41 20.09
C MET A 331 -4.40 18.07 19.49
N LEU A 332 -4.44 17.76 18.19
CA LEU A 332 -5.67 17.62 17.42
C LEU A 332 -5.89 16.18 16.97
N SER A 333 -7.14 15.74 16.99
CA SER A 333 -7.54 14.49 16.35
C SER A 333 -7.56 14.64 14.83
N ARG A 334 -7.47 13.50 14.13
CA ARG A 334 -7.55 13.47 12.66
C ARG A 334 -8.85 14.11 12.16
N GLU A 335 -9.96 13.76 12.80
CA GLU A 335 -11.29 14.20 12.41
C GLU A 335 -11.43 15.73 12.58
N GLU A 336 -10.85 16.30 13.64
CA GLU A 336 -10.78 17.76 13.82
C GLU A 336 -9.92 18.43 12.76
N ILE A 337 -8.81 17.79 12.36
CA ILE A 337 -7.93 18.33 11.31
C ILE A 337 -8.71 18.43 9.99
N GLU A 338 -9.34 17.34 9.56
CA GLU A 338 -10.12 17.29 8.31
C GLU A 338 -11.28 18.30 8.33
N THR A 339 -12.02 18.36 9.44
CA THR A 339 -13.18 19.24 9.58
C THR A 339 -12.78 20.72 9.50
N ARG A 340 -11.67 21.11 10.15
CA ARG A 340 -11.20 22.50 10.12
C ARG A 340 -10.65 22.90 8.76
N LEU A 341 -9.92 22.00 8.07
CA LEU A 341 -9.44 22.25 6.71
C LEU A 341 -10.60 22.42 5.71
N GLU A 342 -11.66 21.62 5.84
CA GLU A 342 -12.89 21.81 5.07
C GLU A 342 -13.52 23.17 5.38
N GLY A 343 -13.61 23.55 6.65
CA GLY A 343 -14.11 24.86 7.07
C GLY A 343 -13.34 26.02 6.42
N TYR A 344 -12.01 25.98 6.42
CA TYR A 344 -11.18 26.98 5.75
C TYR A 344 -11.38 26.97 4.22
N THR A 345 -11.51 25.78 3.61
CA THR A 345 -11.82 25.66 2.17
C THR A 345 -13.13 26.38 1.84
N GLN A 346 -14.19 26.09 2.58
CA GLN A 346 -15.51 26.70 2.39
C GLN A 346 -15.47 28.22 2.56
N GLN A 347 -14.76 28.69 3.59
CA GLN A 347 -14.62 30.12 3.86
C GLN A 347 -13.90 30.85 2.71
N MET A 348 -12.80 30.28 2.19
CA MET A 348 -12.08 30.86 1.05
C MET A 348 -12.92 30.88 -0.22
N VAL A 349 -13.63 29.78 -0.51
CA VAL A 349 -14.54 29.69 -1.66
C VAL A 349 -15.64 30.74 -1.57
N GLU A 350 -16.17 31.00 -0.37
CA GLU A 350 -17.21 32.03 -0.19
C GLU A 350 -16.66 33.45 -0.36
N ILE A 351 -15.45 33.74 0.13
CA ILE A 351 -14.76 35.02 -0.12
C ILE A 351 -14.59 35.26 -1.62
N VAL A 352 -14.10 34.24 -2.34
CA VAL A 352 -13.92 34.33 -3.80
C VAL A 352 -15.26 34.49 -4.50
N ARG A 353 -16.28 33.70 -4.14
CA ARG A 353 -17.62 33.78 -4.77
C ARG A 353 -18.26 35.16 -4.60
N ALA A 354 -18.04 35.80 -3.45
CA ALA A 354 -18.58 37.13 -3.18
C ALA A 354 -17.93 38.20 -4.06
N ASP A 355 -16.66 38.02 -4.44
CA ASP A 355 -15.90 38.92 -5.30
C ASP A 355 -16.16 38.62 -6.79
N GLN A 356 -16.06 37.34 -7.17
CA GLN A 356 -16.17 36.82 -8.52
C GLN A 356 -17.11 35.59 -8.54
N PRO A 357 -18.41 35.77 -8.82
CA PRO A 357 -19.39 34.69 -8.76
C PRO A 357 -19.23 33.62 -9.85
N GLU A 358 -18.59 33.96 -10.98
CA GLU A 358 -18.40 33.05 -12.13
C GLU A 358 -17.17 32.14 -11.96
N ALA A 359 -16.11 32.62 -11.31
CA ALA A 359 -14.87 31.89 -11.01
C ALA A 359 -15.08 30.53 -10.28
N VAL A 360 -16.13 30.42 -9.45
CA VAL A 360 -16.35 29.25 -8.58
C VAL A 360 -17.13 28.12 -9.28
N ALA A 361 -17.77 28.40 -10.43
CA ALA A 361 -18.58 27.42 -11.16
C ALA A 361 -17.74 26.30 -11.82
N SER A 362 -16.44 26.51 -12.06
CA SER A 362 -15.52 25.54 -12.66
C SER A 362 -14.91 24.52 -11.67
N THR A 363 -15.29 24.53 -10.40
CA THR A 363 -14.75 23.64 -9.35
C THR A 363 -15.29 22.20 -9.41
N ALA A 364 -15.37 21.60 -10.61
CA ALA A 364 -15.77 20.20 -10.81
C ALA A 364 -14.54 19.32 -11.12
N GLY A 365 -13.52 19.41 -10.27
CA GLY A 365 -12.26 18.69 -10.44
C GLY A 365 -11.75 18.05 -9.15
N THR A 366 -12.63 17.44 -8.34
CA THR A 366 -12.17 16.54 -7.28
C THR A 366 -11.56 15.30 -7.94
N SER A 367 -10.25 15.36 -8.22
CA SER A 367 -9.46 14.19 -8.58
C SER A 367 -9.44 13.26 -7.37
N THR A 368 -10.41 12.36 -7.36
CA THR A 368 -10.45 11.26 -6.41
C THR A 368 -9.28 10.37 -6.78
N ALA A 369 -8.25 10.33 -5.92
CA ALA A 369 -7.17 9.36 -6.06
C ALA A 369 -7.79 7.95 -6.22
N PRO A 370 -7.22 7.07 -7.05
CA PRO A 370 -7.66 5.69 -7.09
C PRO A 370 -7.39 5.08 -5.71
N THR A 371 -8.42 4.95 -4.89
CA THR A 371 -8.35 4.12 -3.70
C THR A 371 -8.11 2.70 -4.18
N THR A 372 -6.89 2.19 -4.06
CA THR A 372 -6.63 0.74 -4.07
C THR A 372 -7.24 0.14 -2.82
N THR A 373 -8.57 0.09 -2.77
CA THR A 373 -9.29 -0.82 -1.91
C THR A 373 -9.20 -2.18 -2.58
N THR A 374 -8.44 -3.09 -1.98
CA THR A 374 -8.45 -4.52 -2.33
C THR A 374 -9.87 -5.04 -2.15
N THR A 375 -10.69 -4.89 -3.19
CA THR A 375 -12.07 -5.38 -3.23
C THR A 375 -12.02 -6.78 -3.78
N SER A 376 -12.13 -7.78 -2.91
CA SER A 376 -12.35 -9.16 -3.28
C SER A 376 -13.64 -9.27 -4.09
N THR A 377 -13.54 -9.27 -5.42
CA THR A 377 -14.68 -9.50 -6.31
C THR A 377 -15.05 -10.97 -6.26
N THR A 378 -16.06 -11.32 -5.45
CA THR A 378 -16.77 -12.60 -5.61
C THR A 378 -17.68 -12.46 -6.83
N ALA A 379 -17.27 -13.06 -7.94
CA ALA A 379 -18.11 -13.18 -9.13
C ALA A 379 -19.33 -14.08 -8.82
N THR A 380 -20.52 -13.46 -8.74
CA THR A 380 -21.78 -14.20 -8.70
C THR A 380 -22.18 -14.53 -10.14
N THR A 381 -22.04 -15.79 -10.54
CA THR A 381 -22.62 -16.32 -11.77
C THR A 381 -24.14 -16.47 -11.59
N THR A 382 -24.91 -15.59 -12.21
CA THR A 382 -26.36 -15.73 -12.36
C THR A 382 -26.67 -16.68 -13.51
N SER A 383 -27.20 -17.86 -13.18
CA SER A 383 -27.79 -18.81 -14.13
C SER A 383 -29.27 -18.51 -14.29
N SER A 384 -29.68 -17.96 -15.44
CA SER A 384 -31.08 -17.76 -15.82
C SER A 384 -31.69 -19.08 -16.33
N ALA A 385 -32.75 -19.55 -15.65
CA ALA A 385 -33.60 -20.67 -16.09
C ALA A 385 -34.75 -20.18 -17.00
N PRO A 386 -35.26 -21.01 -17.94
CA PRO A 386 -36.29 -20.61 -18.88
C PRO A 386 -37.70 -20.69 -18.27
N THR A 387 -38.54 -19.72 -18.62
CA THR A 387 -39.97 -19.63 -18.30
C THR A 387 -40.79 -20.52 -19.24
N SER A 388 -41.61 -21.40 -18.66
CA SER A 388 -42.68 -22.12 -19.34
C SER A 388 -44.00 -21.40 -19.10
N SER A 389 -44.69 -21.01 -20.17
CA SER A 389 -46.04 -20.43 -20.17
C SER A 389 -47.10 -21.53 -20.38
N VAL A 390 -48.06 -21.63 -19.46
CA VAL A 390 -49.47 -21.98 -19.72
C VAL A 390 -50.34 -21.13 -18.80
#